data_AF-A0A552INM1-F1
#
_entry.id   AF-A0A552INM1-F1
#
_cell.length_a   1.000
_cell.length_b   1.000
_cell.length_c   1.000
_cell.angle_alpha   90.00
_cell.angle_beta   90.00
_cell.angle_gamma   90.00
#
_symmetry.space_group_name_H-M   'P 1'
#
loop_
_entity.id
_entity.type
_entity.pdbx_description
1 polymer ?
#
loop_
_entity_poly.entity_id
_entity_poly.type
_entity_poly.pdbx_seq_one_letter_code
_entity_poly.pdbx_strand_id
1 'polypeptide(L)'
;MRRTILFLLFFPASLGIISQIFPPENLSAAILALGTLGMCMEQARMAAVDLLEIAQFQEKTSDPRLDRFFIVIISTIVLELSGFYLAALWIGWGALIVLVSQIWFHCLAKIQLQPTTEKIIDYGILPRLPILLADGIGIIFVAFWLAKIAPLIMAVTLTAMVLIYGSIKYLFRSS
;
A
#
# COMPACT_ATOMS: atom_id res chain seq x y z
N MET A 1 18.69 1.48 -10.82
CA MET A 1 18.63 0.05 -10.43
C MET A 1 17.43 -0.28 -9.53
N ARG A 2 17.23 0.42 -8.39
CA ARG A 2 16.12 0.14 -7.45
C ARG A 2 14.71 0.19 -8.06
N ARG A 3 14.40 1.22 -8.88
CA ARG A 3 13.09 1.35 -9.56
C ARG A 3 12.77 0.22 -10.53
N THR A 4 13.77 -0.27 -11.28
CA THR A 4 13.60 -1.37 -12.23
C THR A 4 13.27 -2.67 -11.51
N ILE A 5 13.92 -2.94 -10.37
CA ILE A 5 13.64 -4.13 -9.55
C ILE A 5 12.20 -4.08 -9.01
N LEU A 6 11.76 -2.94 -8.46
CA LEU A 6 10.38 -2.79 -8.00
C LEU A 6 9.38 -2.99 -9.14
N PHE A 7 9.63 -2.41 -10.31
CA PHE A 7 8.78 -2.64 -11.48
C PHE A 7 8.68 -4.14 -11.81
N LEU A 8 9.80 -4.86 -11.85
CA LEU A 8 9.83 -6.30 -12.13
C LEU A 8 9.12 -7.15 -11.06
N LEU A 9 9.02 -6.66 -9.82
CA LEU A 9 8.33 -7.36 -8.74
C LEU A 9 6.82 -7.11 -8.72
N PHE A 10 6.40 -5.86 -8.91
CA PHE A 10 4.98 -5.46 -8.87
C PHE A 10 4.25 -5.70 -10.19
N PHE A 11 4.94 -5.65 -11.34
CA PHE A 11 4.32 -5.82 -12.65
C PHE A 11 3.72 -7.23 -12.88
N PRO A 12 4.37 -8.34 -12.53
CA PRO A 12 3.74 -9.66 -12.64
C PRO A 12 2.53 -9.81 -11.70
N ALA A 13 2.61 -9.23 -10.49
CA ALA A 13 1.49 -9.23 -9.57
C ALA A 13 0.29 -8.44 -10.12
N SER A 14 0.52 -7.29 -10.76
CA SER A 14 -0.56 -6.52 -11.39
C SER A 14 -1.20 -7.26 -12.56
N LEU A 15 -0.42 -7.97 -13.40
CA LEU A 15 -0.97 -8.85 -14.44
C LEU A 15 -1.83 -9.97 -13.85
N GLY A 16 -1.40 -10.56 -12.73
CA GLY A 16 -2.18 -11.57 -12.00
C GLY A 16 -3.47 -11.02 -11.40
N ILE A 17 -3.50 -9.77 -10.96
CA ILE A 17 -4.74 -9.12 -10.50
C ILE A 17 -5.67 -8.79 -11.69
N ILE A 18 -5.12 -8.42 -12.85
CA ILE A 18 -5.90 -8.14 -14.06
C ILE A 18 -6.67 -9.38 -14.53
N SER A 19 -6.09 -10.59 -14.41
CA SER A 19 -6.80 -11.82 -14.78
C SER A 19 -8.02 -12.10 -13.89
N GLN A 20 -8.08 -11.54 -12.68
CA GLN A 20 -9.27 -11.62 -11.80
C GLN A 20 -10.40 -10.67 -12.22
N ILE A 21 -10.13 -9.74 -13.14
CA ILE A 21 -11.13 -8.83 -13.70
C ILE A 21 -11.83 -9.47 -14.92
N PHE A 22 -11.13 -10.32 -15.68
CA PHE A 22 -11.63 -10.89 -16.94
C PHE A 22 -11.18 -12.36 -17.16
N PRO A 23 -12.10 -13.36 -17.18
CA PRO A 23 -13.51 -13.28 -16.79
C PRO A 23 -13.65 -13.26 -15.25
N PRO A 24 -14.49 -12.37 -14.69
CA PRO A 24 -14.63 -12.28 -13.25
C PRO A 24 -15.51 -13.41 -12.69
N GLU A 25 -15.20 -13.89 -11.48
CA GLU A 25 -16.07 -14.83 -10.75
C GLU A 25 -17.45 -14.20 -10.50
N ASN A 26 -17.47 -12.93 -10.09
CA ASN A 26 -18.67 -12.11 -9.94
C ASN A 26 -18.31 -10.62 -10.00
N LEU A 27 -19.34 -9.76 -10.14
CA LEU A 27 -19.14 -8.31 -10.23
C LEU A 27 -18.41 -7.72 -9.02
N SER A 28 -18.68 -8.22 -7.81
CA SER A 28 -18.04 -7.71 -6.60
C SER A 28 -16.54 -8.03 -6.55
N ALA A 29 -16.15 -9.21 -7.02
CA ALA A 29 -14.74 -9.62 -7.14
C ALA A 29 -14.02 -8.78 -8.21
N ALA A 30 -14.66 -8.52 -9.35
CA ALA A 30 -14.10 -7.67 -10.41
C ALA A 30 -13.83 -6.23 -9.91
N ILE A 31 -14.78 -5.66 -9.17
CA ILE A 31 -14.64 -4.31 -8.59
C ILE A 31 -13.52 -4.30 -7.55
N LEU A 32 -13.48 -5.28 -6.64
CA LEU A 32 -12.42 -5.39 -5.65
C LEU A 32 -11.04 -5.57 -6.31
N ALA A 33 -10.97 -6.33 -7.40
CA ALA A 33 -9.76 -6.50 -8.21
C ALA A 33 -9.30 -5.18 -8.84
N LEU A 34 -10.22 -4.36 -9.35
CA LEU A 34 -9.90 -3.01 -9.84
C LEU A 34 -9.31 -2.12 -8.73
N GLY A 35 -9.93 -2.11 -7.54
CA GLY A 35 -9.40 -1.37 -6.40
C GLY A 35 -8.02 -1.86 -5.96
N THR A 36 -7.84 -3.18 -5.91
CA THR A 36 -6.56 -3.81 -5.54
C THR A 36 -5.47 -3.56 -6.58
N LEU A 37 -5.81 -3.50 -7.87
CA LEU A 37 -4.91 -3.11 -8.94
C LEU A 37 -4.45 -1.65 -8.76
N GLY A 38 -5.37 -0.75 -8.43
CA GLY A 38 -5.07 0.64 -8.10
C GLY A 38 -4.07 0.75 -6.93
N MET A 39 -4.32 0.00 -5.86
CA MET A 39 -3.40 -0.10 -4.71
C MET A 39 -2.04 -0.66 -5.12
N CYS A 40 -1.98 -1.71 -5.95
CA CYS A 40 -0.73 -2.30 -6.42
C CYS A 40 0.16 -1.28 -7.14
N MET A 41 -0.43 -0.46 -8.00
CA MET A 41 0.32 0.60 -8.70
C MET A 41 0.80 1.68 -7.75
N GLU A 42 -0.06 2.08 -6.81
CA GLU A 42 0.28 3.13 -5.84
C GLU A 42 1.39 2.68 -4.88
N GLN A 43 1.33 1.45 -4.36
CA GLN A 43 2.35 0.90 -3.47
C GLN A 43 3.69 0.70 -4.18
N ALA A 44 3.69 0.26 -5.44
CA ALA A 44 4.91 0.20 -6.25
C ALA A 44 5.60 1.57 -6.35
N ARG A 45 4.83 2.64 -6.52
CA ARG A 45 5.34 4.02 -6.55
C ARG A 45 5.83 4.46 -5.18
N MET A 46 5.07 4.24 -4.11
CA MET A 46 5.46 4.60 -2.74
C MET A 46 6.77 3.92 -2.36
N ALA A 47 6.88 2.61 -2.57
CA ALA A 47 8.12 1.84 -2.36
C ALA A 47 9.32 2.43 -3.13
N ALA A 48 9.10 2.89 -4.36
CA ALA A 48 10.15 3.50 -5.17
C ALA A 48 10.62 4.87 -4.66
N VAL A 49 9.70 5.65 -4.09
CA VAL A 49 10.00 6.95 -3.47
C VAL A 49 10.72 6.74 -2.14
N ASP A 50 10.18 5.88 -1.26
CA ASP A 50 10.75 5.63 0.06
C ASP A 50 12.18 5.06 -0.03
N LEU A 51 12.41 4.10 -0.93
CA LEU A 51 13.74 3.54 -1.16
C LEU A 51 14.72 4.52 -1.81
N LEU A 52 14.25 5.56 -2.49
CA LEU A 52 15.09 6.61 -3.04
C LEU A 52 15.47 7.62 -1.95
N GLU A 53 14.48 8.10 -1.21
CA GLU A 53 14.68 9.07 -0.13
C GLU A 53 15.64 8.52 0.93
N ILE A 54 15.45 7.27 1.36
CA ILE A 54 16.35 6.67 2.33
C ILE A 54 17.78 6.53 1.82
N ALA A 55 17.97 6.26 0.53
CA ALA A 55 19.30 6.20 -0.08
C ALA A 55 20.00 7.56 0.01
N GLN A 56 19.27 8.63 -0.34
CA GLN A 56 19.78 10.00 -0.33
C GLN A 56 20.14 10.45 1.10
N PHE A 57 19.37 10.04 2.10
CA PHE A 57 19.69 10.33 3.50
C PHE A 57 20.89 9.51 3.99
N GLN A 58 20.99 8.22 3.65
CA GLN A 58 22.13 7.37 4.02
C GLN A 58 23.46 7.83 3.39
N GLU A 59 23.43 8.45 2.22
CA GLU A 59 24.63 9.07 1.61
C GLU A 59 25.11 10.30 2.39
N LYS A 60 24.22 11.00 3.10
CA LYS A 60 24.51 12.26 3.80
C LYS A 60 24.76 12.08 5.30
N THR A 61 24.15 11.07 5.91
CA THR A 61 24.26 10.83 7.36
C THR A 61 24.20 9.33 7.69
N SER A 62 24.95 8.93 8.71
CA SER A 62 24.98 7.55 9.23
C SER A 62 24.16 7.44 10.52
N ASP A 63 22.88 7.84 10.47
CA ASP A 63 21.97 7.73 11.62
C ASP A 63 21.38 6.30 11.70
N PRO A 64 21.57 5.55 12.82
CA PRO A 64 21.02 4.20 13.00
C PRO A 64 19.48 4.11 12.89
N ARG A 65 18.77 5.23 13.00
CA ARG A 65 17.32 5.30 12.75
C ARG A 65 16.99 5.01 11.29
N LEU A 66 17.87 5.38 10.35
CA LEU A 66 17.70 5.10 8.92
C LEU A 66 17.74 3.59 8.66
N ASP A 67 18.66 2.85 9.28
CA ASP A 67 18.75 1.40 9.06
C ASP A 67 17.50 0.67 9.58
N ARG A 68 16.99 1.08 10.74
CA ARG A 68 15.71 0.55 11.26
C ARG A 68 14.55 0.88 10.33
N PHE A 69 14.50 2.11 9.82
CA PHE A 69 13.46 2.53 8.89
C PHE A 69 13.55 1.77 7.55
N PHE A 70 14.77 1.51 7.05
CA PHE A 70 15.01 0.70 5.87
C PHE A 70 14.46 -0.72 6.04
N ILE A 71 14.73 -1.36 7.18
CA ILE A 71 14.18 -2.69 7.49
C ILE A 71 12.65 -2.67 7.48
N VAL A 72 12.03 -1.63 8.07
CA VAL A 72 10.56 -1.48 8.06
C VAL A 72 10.04 -1.36 6.63
N ILE A 73 10.64 -0.51 5.79
CA ILE A 73 10.25 -0.36 4.37
C ILE A 73 10.37 -1.70 3.64
N ILE A 74 11.51 -2.38 3.73
CA ILE A 74 11.72 -3.66 3.03
C ILE A 74 10.73 -4.72 3.52
N SER A 75 10.51 -4.84 4.83
CA SER A 75 9.52 -5.79 5.36
C SER A 75 8.10 -5.48 4.88
N THR A 76 7.75 -4.20 4.75
CA THR A 76 6.45 -3.75 4.24
C THR A 76 6.29 -4.12 2.77
N ILE A 77 7.30 -3.84 1.93
CA ILE A 77 7.30 -4.20 0.51
C ILE A 77 7.13 -5.71 0.32
N VAL A 78 7.80 -6.53 1.14
CA VAL A 78 7.66 -7.99 1.07
C VAL A 78 6.25 -8.44 1.44
N LEU A 79 5.64 -7.86 2.48
CA LEU A 79 4.26 -8.16 2.87
C LEU A 79 3.26 -7.72 1.80
N GLU A 80 3.44 -6.53 1.23
CA GLU A 80 2.61 -6.01 0.14
C GLU A 80 2.68 -6.90 -1.10
N LEU A 81 3.89 -7.23 -1.56
CA LEU A 81 4.08 -8.14 -2.68
C LEU A 81 3.43 -9.49 -2.40
N SER A 82 3.62 -10.05 -1.21
CA SER A 82 2.96 -11.29 -0.81
C SER A 82 1.43 -11.18 -0.90
N GLY A 83 0.87 -10.06 -0.45
CA GLY A 83 -0.56 -9.77 -0.58
C GLY A 83 -1.01 -9.63 -2.04
N PHE A 84 -0.26 -8.95 -2.90
CA PHE A 84 -0.62 -8.78 -4.31
C PHE A 84 -0.48 -10.08 -5.12
N TYR A 85 0.57 -10.87 -4.88
CA TYR A 85 0.69 -12.21 -5.48
C TYR A 85 -0.41 -13.15 -4.99
N LEU A 86 -0.81 -13.06 -3.71
CA LEU A 86 -1.96 -13.80 -3.21
C LEU A 86 -3.26 -13.31 -3.84
N ALA A 87 -3.41 -11.99 -4.06
CA ALA A 87 -4.59 -11.39 -4.67
C ALA A 87 -4.83 -11.88 -6.11
N ALA A 88 -3.75 -12.22 -6.83
CA ALA A 88 -3.82 -12.85 -8.14
C ALA A 88 -4.49 -14.24 -8.14
N LEU A 89 -4.58 -14.90 -6.97
CA LEU A 89 -5.22 -16.19 -6.79
C LEU A 89 -6.53 -16.08 -6.00
N TRP A 90 -6.50 -15.29 -4.91
CA TRP A 90 -7.61 -15.07 -3.99
C TRP A 90 -7.71 -13.59 -3.61
N ILE A 91 -8.54 -12.87 -4.37
CA ILE A 91 -8.59 -11.41 -4.29
C ILE A 91 -8.84 -10.86 -2.88
N GLY A 92 -9.78 -11.46 -2.13
CA GLY A 92 -10.14 -10.99 -0.78
C GLY A 92 -9.01 -11.17 0.23
N TRP A 93 -8.36 -12.34 0.25
CA TRP A 93 -7.25 -12.60 1.18
C TRP A 93 -6.01 -11.79 0.83
N GLY A 94 -5.72 -11.64 -0.46
CA GLY A 94 -4.61 -10.79 -0.90
C GLY A 94 -4.82 -9.32 -0.51
N ALA A 95 -6.01 -8.76 -0.79
CA ALA A 95 -6.36 -7.41 -0.37
C ALA A 95 -6.26 -7.21 1.16
N LEU A 96 -6.68 -8.21 1.95
CA LEU A 96 -6.57 -8.17 3.40
C LEU A 96 -5.10 -8.08 3.85
N ILE A 97 -4.21 -8.90 3.29
CA ILE A 97 -2.78 -8.87 3.62
C ILE A 97 -2.17 -7.49 3.29
N VAL A 98 -2.51 -6.92 2.13
CA VAL A 98 -2.04 -5.57 1.74
C VAL A 98 -2.51 -4.51 2.73
N LEU A 99 -3.76 -4.57 3.21
CA LEU A 99 -4.24 -3.60 4.19
C LEU A 99 -3.57 -3.78 5.56
N VAL A 100 -3.32 -5.03 5.97
CA VAL A 100 -2.57 -5.32 7.20
C VAL A 100 -1.13 -4.82 7.11
N SER A 101 -0.49 -4.90 5.93
CA SER A 101 0.86 -4.36 5.74
C SER A 101 0.93 -2.85 5.86
N GLN A 102 -0.14 -2.11 5.53
CA GLN A 102 -0.21 -0.66 5.76
C GLN A 102 -0.19 -0.33 7.26
N ILE A 103 -0.98 -1.06 8.06
CA ILE A 103 -0.98 -0.90 9.52
C ILE A 103 0.40 -1.25 10.09
N TRP A 104 1.01 -2.33 9.61
CA TRP A 104 2.38 -2.72 9.98
C TRP A 104 3.37 -1.58 9.76
N PHE A 105 3.36 -0.97 8.57
CA PHE A 105 4.20 0.18 8.26
C PHE A 105 3.92 1.37 9.18
N HIS A 106 2.65 1.79 9.30
CA HIS A 106 2.26 2.94 10.11
C HIS A 106 2.57 2.77 11.60
N CYS A 107 2.59 1.55 12.12
CA CYS A 107 2.97 1.26 13.50
C CYS A 107 4.49 1.26 13.71
N LEU A 108 5.28 0.76 12.75
CA LEU A 108 6.72 0.54 12.93
C LEU A 108 7.61 1.67 12.42
N ALA A 109 7.14 2.46 11.45
CA ALA A 109 7.89 3.58 10.89
C ALA A 109 8.01 4.73 11.89
N LYS A 110 8.94 4.70 12.86
CA LYS A 110 8.99 5.74 13.92
C LYS A 110 9.51 7.11 13.48
N ILE A 111 10.00 7.22 12.26
CA ILE A 111 10.58 8.44 11.70
C ILE A 111 9.84 8.86 10.44
N GLN A 112 9.95 10.14 10.11
CA GLN A 112 9.61 10.71 8.81
C GLN A 112 10.82 11.45 8.26
N LEU A 113 11.13 11.18 6.99
CA LEU A 113 12.17 11.90 6.25
C LEU A 113 11.54 13.15 5.62
N GLN A 114 12.19 14.30 5.76
CA GLN A 114 11.80 15.53 5.08
C GLN A 114 12.85 15.89 4.02
N PRO A 115 12.63 15.56 2.73
CA PRO A 115 13.61 15.81 1.68
C PRO A 115 13.99 17.29 1.54
N THR A 116 13.03 18.20 1.74
CA THR A 116 13.22 19.65 1.56
C THR A 116 14.10 20.27 2.64
N THR A 117 14.09 19.74 3.87
CA THR A 117 14.82 20.28 5.01
C THR A 117 15.97 19.39 5.46
N GLU A 118 16.12 18.22 4.85
CA GLU A 118 17.09 17.16 5.20
C GLU A 118 17.01 16.72 6.67
N LYS A 119 15.83 16.89 7.29
CA LYS A 119 15.60 16.53 8.70
C LYS A 119 15.00 15.14 8.83
N ILE A 120 15.53 14.40 9.80
CA ILE A 120 14.91 13.17 10.34
C ILE A 120 14.07 13.58 11.53
N ILE A 121 12.75 13.44 11.42
CA ILE A 121 11.80 13.84 12.47
C ILE A 121 11.21 12.58 13.07
N ASP A 122 11.18 12.51 14.41
CA ASP A 122 10.44 11.45 15.09
C ASP A 122 8.95 11.67 14.86
N TYR A 123 8.33 10.71 14.18
CA TYR A 123 6.94 10.79 13.76
C TYR A 123 6.21 9.66 14.45
N GLY A 124 5.64 10.01 15.61
CA GLY A 124 4.91 9.06 16.45
C GLY A 124 3.62 8.56 15.79
N ILE A 125 2.85 7.79 16.55
CA ILE A 125 1.58 7.20 16.08
C ILE A 125 0.46 8.24 16.02
N LEU A 126 0.50 9.27 16.88
CA LEU A 126 -0.59 10.24 17.03
C LEU A 126 -0.92 11.00 15.73
N PRO A 127 0.07 11.53 14.97
CA PRO A 127 -0.21 12.17 13.68
C PRO A 127 -0.75 11.20 12.61
N ARG A 128 -0.59 9.88 12.80
CA ARG A 128 -1.04 8.83 11.88
C ARG A 128 -2.41 8.27 12.21
N LEU A 129 -3.02 8.70 13.31
CA LEU A 129 -4.32 8.20 13.76
C LEU A 129 -5.40 8.25 12.66
N PRO A 130 -5.55 9.33 11.86
CA PRO A 130 -6.54 9.35 10.80
C PRO A 130 -6.31 8.27 9.73
N ILE A 131 -5.04 8.00 9.41
CA ILE A 131 -4.67 7.01 8.39
C ILE A 131 -4.88 5.59 8.94
N LEU A 132 -4.46 5.34 10.18
CA LEU A 132 -4.69 4.06 10.86
C LEU A 132 -6.19 3.72 11.00
N LEU A 133 -7.03 4.73 11.25
CA LEU A 133 -8.48 4.54 11.26
C LEU A 133 -9.02 4.17 9.88
N ALA A 134 -8.53 4.82 8.82
CA ALA A 134 -8.91 4.48 7.44
C ALA A 134 -8.49 3.06 7.06
N ASP A 135 -7.25 2.65 7.42
CA ASP A 135 -6.75 1.28 7.21
C ASP A 135 -7.60 0.26 7.97
N GLY A 136 -7.92 0.54 9.24
CA GLY A 136 -8.78 -0.30 10.07
C GLY A 136 -10.19 -0.47 9.50
N ILE A 137 -10.79 0.61 9.00
CA ILE A 137 -12.08 0.56 8.29
C ILE A 137 -11.97 -0.29 7.03
N GLY A 138 -10.89 -0.13 6.26
CA GLY A 138 -10.64 -0.95 5.08
C GLY A 138 -10.58 -2.45 5.40
N ILE A 139 -9.89 -2.83 6.48
CA ILE A 139 -9.82 -4.23 6.93
C ILE A 139 -11.20 -4.76 7.30
N ILE A 140 -12.01 -3.98 8.03
CA ILE A 140 -13.38 -4.37 8.38
C ILE A 140 -14.22 -4.61 7.12
N PHE A 141 -14.12 -3.73 6.12
CA PHE A 141 -14.86 -3.90 4.86
C PHE A 141 -14.38 -5.10 4.04
N VAL A 142 -13.07 -5.37 3.98
CA VAL A 142 -12.57 -6.59 3.33
C VAL A 142 -13.02 -7.84 4.10
N ALA A 143 -13.03 -7.81 5.43
CA ALA A 143 -13.51 -8.93 6.24
C ALA A 143 -15.01 -9.19 6.01
N PHE A 144 -15.84 -8.15 5.92
CA PHE A 144 -17.25 -8.28 5.57
C PHE A 144 -17.44 -8.82 4.15
N TRP A 145 -16.61 -8.39 3.20
CA TRP A 145 -16.60 -8.94 1.84
C TRP A 145 -16.29 -10.44 1.86
N LEU A 146 -15.24 -10.86 2.57
CA LEU A 146 -14.87 -12.28 2.74
C LEU A 146 -15.97 -13.10 3.41
N ALA A 147 -16.68 -12.51 4.38
CA ALA A 147 -17.84 -13.11 5.04
C ALA A 147 -19.12 -13.11 4.18
N LYS A 148 -19.05 -12.63 2.92
CA LYS A 148 -20.18 -12.49 1.99
C LYS A 148 -21.29 -11.56 2.50
N ILE A 149 -20.96 -10.63 3.40
CA ILE A 149 -21.88 -9.62 3.91
C ILE A 149 -21.86 -8.42 2.94
N ALA A 150 -22.96 -8.22 2.21
CA ALA A 150 -23.12 -7.13 1.25
C ALA A 150 -21.91 -6.92 0.31
N PRO A 151 -21.40 -7.98 -0.36
CA PRO A 151 -20.07 -7.97 -1.00
C PRO A 151 -19.95 -6.92 -2.11
N LEU A 152 -21.03 -6.63 -2.85
CA LEU A 152 -21.01 -5.57 -3.85
C LEU A 152 -20.79 -4.19 -3.24
N ILE A 153 -21.48 -3.88 -2.13
CA ILE A 153 -21.34 -2.60 -1.42
C ILE A 153 -19.92 -2.48 -0.87
N MET A 154 -19.42 -3.53 -0.21
CA MET A 154 -18.06 -3.54 0.34
C MET A 154 -17.00 -3.30 -0.75
N ALA A 155 -17.10 -3.99 -1.88
CA ALA A 155 -16.15 -3.85 -2.99
C ALA A 155 -16.17 -2.44 -3.60
N VAL A 156 -17.37 -1.88 -3.83
CA VAL A 156 -17.54 -0.52 -4.34
C VAL A 156 -16.95 0.50 -3.36
N THR A 157 -17.26 0.38 -2.07
CA THR A 157 -16.75 1.30 -1.04
C THR A 157 -15.22 1.24 -0.94
N LEU A 158 -14.64 0.04 -0.88
CA LEU A 158 -13.19 -0.15 -0.85
C LEU A 158 -12.51 0.46 -2.08
N THR A 159 -13.05 0.21 -3.26
CA THR A 159 -12.51 0.75 -4.52
C THR A 159 -12.64 2.27 -4.56
N ALA A 160 -13.77 2.82 -4.11
CA ALA A 160 -13.97 4.25 -4.00
C ALA A 160 -12.96 4.89 -3.03
N MET A 161 -12.66 4.27 -1.89
CA MET A 161 -11.64 4.77 -0.96
C MET A 161 -10.27 4.89 -1.63
N VAL A 162 -9.85 3.87 -2.39
CA VAL A 162 -8.58 3.91 -3.15
C VAL A 162 -8.57 5.04 -4.17
N LEU A 163 -9.66 5.18 -4.94
CA LEU A 163 -9.77 6.23 -5.96
C LEU A 163 -9.81 7.64 -5.36
N ILE A 164 -10.53 7.83 -4.26
CA ILE A 164 -10.62 9.12 -3.53
C ILE A 164 -9.24 9.47 -2.97
N TYR A 165 -8.59 8.54 -2.28
CA TYR A 165 -7.26 8.76 -1.73
C TYR A 165 -6.25 9.11 -2.82
N GLY A 166 -6.21 8.34 -3.91
CA GLY A 166 -5.37 8.62 -5.06
C GLY A 166 -5.67 10.00 -5.64
N SER A 167 -6.93 10.32 -5.89
CA SER A 167 -7.35 11.62 -6.44
C SER A 167 -6.91 12.77 -5.54
N ILE A 168 -7.09 12.67 -4.22
CA ILE A 168 -6.61 13.68 -3.27
C ILE A 168 -5.09 13.82 -3.35
N LYS A 169 -4.37 12.70 -3.36
CA LYS A 169 -2.90 12.68 -3.40
C LYS A 169 -2.34 13.31 -4.68
N TYR A 170 -2.98 13.13 -5.84
CA TYR A 170 -2.45 13.61 -7.11
C TYR A 170 -3.02 14.96 -7.57
N LEU A 171 -4.28 15.27 -7.26
CA LEU A 171 -4.91 16.53 -7.69
C LEU A 171 -4.63 17.68 -6.71
N PHE A 172 -4.50 17.40 -5.41
CA PHE A 172 -4.36 18.44 -4.37
C PHE A 172 -2.95 18.55 -3.79
N ARG A 173 -2.02 17.66 -4.16
CA ARG A 173 -0.63 17.68 -3.69
C ARG A 173 0.39 17.99 -4.78
N SER A 174 -0.03 18.64 -5.88
CA SER A 174 0.89 19.30 -6.80
C SER A 174 1.29 20.68 -6.25
N SER A 175 2.22 20.68 -5.29
CA SER A 175 2.99 21.85 -4.84
C SER A 175 4.27 21.37 -4.16
#